data_AF-A0A2U2UC35-F1
#
_entry.id   AF-A0A2U2UC35-F1
#
_cell.length_a   1.000
_cell.length_b   1.000
_cell.length_c   1.000
_cell.angle_alpha   90.00
_cell.angle_beta   90.00
_cell.angle_gamma   90.00
#
_symmetry.space_group_name_H-M   'P 1'
#
loop_
_entity.id
_entity.type
_entity.pdbx_description
1 polymer ?
#
loop_
_entity_poly.entity_id
_entity_poly.type
_entity_poly.pdbx_seq_one_letter_code
_entity_poly.pdbx_strand_id
1 'polypeptide(L)'
;MDFAYRKDTPSFGHSCKHSMCMEIYRLLSETQTMLAGYYWVMEYTPDKGLHIHFVGYLDGQRHKNSYQISRQLGDIWRRITEGDGYFHLCRAKDKYPVRIDHVIHYSDKSAVDDLRYALSYLAKQDQKEHGIILGRSRLPEKSNRGRPRHN
;
A
#
# COMPACT_ATOMS: atom_id res chain seq x y z
N MET A 1 -2.57 -3.50 -1.76
CA MET A 1 -1.92 -4.74 -1.27
C MET A 1 -2.27 -4.90 0.20
N ASP A 2 -2.27 -6.14 0.68
CA ASP A 2 -2.52 -6.48 2.08
C ASP A 2 -1.36 -7.34 2.58
N PHE A 3 -0.58 -6.85 3.54
CA PHE A 3 0.59 -7.51 4.11
C PHE A 3 0.26 -8.02 5.51
N ALA A 4 0.56 -9.28 5.80
CA ALA A 4 0.23 -9.90 7.09
C ALA A 4 1.23 -11.01 7.44
N TYR A 5 1.17 -11.50 8.67
CA TYR A 5 1.88 -12.71 9.09
C TYR A 5 1.02 -13.95 8.88
N ARG A 6 1.66 -15.07 8.54
CA ARG A 6 0.99 -16.36 8.44
C ARG A 6 0.61 -16.88 9.84
N LYS A 7 -0.57 -17.48 9.97
CA LYS A 7 -1.11 -17.95 11.28
C LYS A 7 -0.24 -18.98 11.99
N ASP A 8 0.55 -19.73 11.24
CA ASP A 8 1.38 -20.84 11.71
C ASP A 8 2.80 -20.41 12.14
N THR A 9 3.07 -19.10 12.26
CA THR A 9 4.43 -18.59 12.51
C THR A 9 4.58 -17.85 13.83
N PRO A 10 5.79 -17.79 14.40
CA PRO A 10 6.06 -17.05 15.64
C PRO A 10 5.67 -15.57 15.54
N SER A 11 5.90 -14.95 14.38
CA SER A 11 5.58 -13.53 14.19
C SER A 11 4.09 -13.26 14.30
N PHE A 12 3.20 -14.20 13.97
CA PHE A 12 1.75 -14.03 14.18
C PHE A 12 1.40 -14.02 15.66
N GLY A 13 1.89 -15.00 16.43
CA GLY A 13 1.61 -15.16 17.86
C GLY A 13 2.25 -14.09 18.75
N HIS A 14 3.39 -13.53 18.33
CA HIS A 14 4.12 -12.48 19.05
C HIS A 14 4.07 -11.12 18.34
N SER A 15 3.17 -10.98 17.36
CA SER A 15 3.04 -9.74 16.59
C SER A 15 2.78 -8.57 17.53
N CYS A 16 3.55 -7.49 17.35
CA CYS A 16 3.27 -6.23 17.99
C CYS A 16 3.36 -5.09 16.97
N LYS A 17 2.64 -4.00 17.27
CA LYS A 17 2.58 -2.81 16.41
C LYS A 17 3.97 -2.26 16.10
N HIS A 18 4.89 -2.32 17.06
CA HIS A 18 6.25 -1.82 16.89
C HIS A 18 7.03 -2.62 15.84
N SER A 19 7.06 -3.95 15.93
CA SER A 19 7.78 -4.80 14.96
C SER A 19 7.24 -4.62 13.55
N MET A 20 5.92 -4.66 13.38
CA MET A 20 5.30 -4.49 12.07
C MET A 20 5.53 -3.08 11.49
N CYS A 21 5.57 -2.04 12.33
CA CYS A 21 5.99 -0.70 11.92
C CYS A 21 7.44 -0.70 11.39
N MET A 22 8.38 -1.35 12.09
CA MET A 22 9.77 -1.41 11.65
C MET A 22 9.92 -2.13 10.31
N GLU A 23 9.17 -3.21 10.11
CA GLU A 23 9.18 -3.97 8.85
C GLU A 23 8.62 -3.18 7.68
N ILE A 24 7.51 -2.44 7.87
CA ILE A 24 7.00 -1.60 6.78
C ILE A 24 7.95 -0.45 6.47
N TYR A 25 8.64 0.12 7.46
CA TYR A 25 9.69 1.12 7.19
C TYR A 25 10.88 0.53 6.44
N ARG A 26 11.30 -0.71 6.75
CA ARG A 26 12.32 -1.43 5.96
C ARG A 26 11.85 -1.63 4.53
N LEU A 27 10.61 -2.08 4.32
CA LEU A 27 10.03 -2.26 2.98
C LEU A 27 10.04 -0.94 2.20
N LEU A 28 9.63 0.16 2.83
CA LEU A 28 9.62 1.48 2.21
C LEU A 28 11.04 1.96 1.86
N SER A 29 12.02 1.72 2.73
CA SER A 29 13.41 2.08 2.48
C SER A 29 13.99 1.31 1.28
N GLU A 30 13.65 0.03 1.13
CA GLU A 30 14.12 -0.79 0.01
C GLU A 30 13.40 -0.49 -1.31
N THR A 31 12.23 0.14 -1.27
CA THR A 31 11.35 0.33 -2.44
C THR A 31 11.22 1.79 -2.87
N GLN A 32 12.00 2.69 -2.28
CA GLN A 32 11.94 4.14 -2.51
C GLN A 32 12.08 4.54 -3.99
N THR A 33 12.84 3.80 -4.79
CA THR A 33 13.07 4.09 -6.22
C THR A 33 12.04 3.44 -7.14
N MET A 34 11.24 2.50 -6.60
CA MET A 34 10.22 1.75 -7.34
C MET A 34 8.86 2.47 -7.31
N LEU A 35 8.62 3.29 -6.29
CA LEU A 35 7.34 3.95 -6.04
C LEU A 35 7.47 5.46 -6.22
N ALA A 36 6.46 6.06 -6.87
CA ALA A 36 6.30 7.51 -6.92
C ALA A 36 5.74 8.07 -5.60
N GLY A 37 5.13 7.21 -4.79
CA GLY A 37 4.60 7.54 -3.46
C GLY A 37 3.90 6.34 -2.85
N TYR A 38 3.42 6.49 -1.62
CA TYR A 38 2.70 5.43 -0.92
C TYR A 38 1.72 5.97 0.13
N TYR A 39 0.78 5.11 0.51
CA TYR A 39 -0.06 5.22 1.68
C TYR A 39 -0.20 3.84 2.32
N TRP A 40 -0.12 3.74 3.63
CA TRP A 40 -0.38 2.50 4.34
C TRP A 40 -1.08 2.75 5.67
N VAL A 41 -1.86 1.77 6.10
CA VAL A 41 -2.54 1.76 7.40
C VAL A 41 -2.44 0.37 8.01
N MET A 42 -2.17 0.32 9.30
CA MET A 42 -2.16 -0.90 10.09
C MET A 42 -3.53 -1.14 10.69
N GLU A 43 -3.97 -2.39 10.65
CA GLU A 43 -5.25 -2.87 11.16
C GLU A 43 -5.05 -4.15 11.97
N TYR A 44 -6.04 -4.44 12.82
CA TYR A 44 -6.13 -5.70 13.52
C TYR A 44 -7.51 -6.31 13.26
N THR A 45 -7.53 -7.60 12.95
CA THR A 45 -8.77 -8.39 13.00
C THR A 45 -8.53 -9.68 13.75
N PRO A 46 -9.52 -10.22 14.48
CA PRO A 46 -9.37 -11.50 15.18
C PRO A 46 -8.92 -12.65 14.26
N ASP A 47 -9.36 -12.64 12.99
CA ASP A 47 -9.01 -13.68 12.03
C ASP A 47 -7.59 -13.53 11.45
N LYS A 48 -7.16 -12.32 11.07
CA LYS A 48 -5.85 -12.10 10.41
C LYS A 48 -4.75 -11.61 11.34
N GLY A 49 -5.06 -11.25 12.59
CA GLY A 49 -4.13 -10.53 13.46
C GLY A 49 -3.77 -9.14 12.91
N LEU A 50 -2.56 -8.68 13.24
CA LEU A 50 -2.01 -7.44 12.68
C LEU A 50 -1.72 -7.59 11.18
N HIS A 51 -2.12 -6.59 10.40
CA HIS A 51 -1.86 -6.52 8.97
C HIS A 51 -1.81 -5.07 8.49
N ILE A 52 -1.24 -4.86 7.30
CA ILE A 52 -1.08 -3.56 6.66
C ILE A 52 -1.80 -3.54 5.33
N HIS A 53 -2.77 -2.64 5.21
CA HIS A 53 -3.29 -2.20 3.93
C HIS A 53 -2.35 -1.17 3.32
N PHE A 54 -1.81 -1.50 2.15
CA PHE A 54 -0.79 -0.72 1.46
C PHE A 54 -1.24 -0.32 0.05
N VAL A 55 -1.06 0.95 -0.30
CA VAL A 55 -1.25 1.52 -1.63
C VAL A 55 0.07 2.13 -2.07
N GLY A 56 0.64 1.64 -3.17
CA GLY A 56 1.80 2.22 -3.84
C GLY A 56 1.38 2.95 -5.11
N TYR A 57 1.85 4.18 -5.29
CA TYR A 57 1.67 4.95 -6.51
C TYR A 57 2.84 4.70 -7.45
N LEU A 58 2.56 4.46 -8.72
CA LEU A 58 3.56 4.24 -9.76
C LEU A 58 3.50 5.37 -10.78
N ASP A 59 4.65 5.69 -11.40
CA ASP A 59 4.67 6.57 -12.56
C ASP A 59 4.03 5.84 -13.75
N GLY A 60 2.80 6.25 -14.10
CA GLY A 60 2.01 5.66 -15.19
C GLY A 60 2.66 5.79 -16.58
N GLN A 61 3.67 6.65 -16.74
CA GLN A 61 4.42 6.73 -17.98
C GLN A 61 5.48 5.63 -18.10
N ARG A 62 5.98 5.14 -16.96
CA ARG A 62 6.98 4.06 -16.90
C ARG A 62 6.32 2.69 -16.72
N HIS A 63 5.17 2.65 -16.05
CA HIS A 63 4.49 1.42 -15.67
C HIS A 63 3.02 1.45 -16.10
N LYS A 64 2.64 0.58 -17.05
CA LYS A 64 1.25 0.39 -17.47
C LYS A 64 0.50 -0.69 -16.67
N ASN A 65 1.23 -1.47 -15.86
CA ASN A 65 0.69 -2.54 -15.02
C ASN A 65 1.47 -2.60 -13.71
N SER A 66 0.77 -2.74 -12.60
CA SER A 66 1.32 -2.80 -11.23
C SER A 66 1.73 -4.21 -10.79
N TYR A 67 1.42 -5.26 -11.56
CA TYR A 67 1.59 -6.65 -11.14
C TYR A 67 3.03 -7.02 -10.80
N GLN A 68 3.99 -6.68 -11.69
CA GLN A 68 5.41 -7.00 -11.46
C GLN A 68 5.95 -6.30 -10.21
N ILE A 69 5.65 -5.01 -10.04
CA ILE A 69 6.06 -4.25 -8.85
C ILE A 69 5.39 -4.84 -7.60
N SER A 70 4.11 -5.18 -7.67
CA SER A 70 3.40 -5.80 -6.55
C SER A 70 3.99 -7.15 -6.14
N ARG A 71 4.49 -7.95 -7.09
CA ARG A 71 5.21 -9.19 -6.80
C ARG A 71 6.53 -8.90 -6.07
N GLN A 72 7.32 -7.96 -6.57
CA GLN A 72 8.59 -7.56 -5.95
C GLN A 72 8.38 -7.03 -4.53
N LEU A 73 7.38 -6.17 -4.30
CA LEU A 73 7.01 -5.71 -2.96
C LEU A 73 6.66 -6.87 -2.02
N GLY A 74 5.91 -7.86 -2.54
CA GLY A 74 5.55 -9.05 -1.79
C GLY A 74 6.74 -9.96 -1.45
N ASP A 75 7.68 -10.12 -2.37
CA ASP A 75 8.91 -10.90 -2.15
C ASP A 75 9.82 -10.19 -1.12
N ILE A 76 9.92 -8.86 -1.17
CA ILE A 76 10.61 -8.03 -0.16
C ILE A 76 9.95 -8.19 1.21
N TRP A 77 8.62 -8.09 1.29
CA TRP A 77 7.89 -8.31 2.55
C TRP A 77 8.21 -9.66 3.17
N ARG A 78 8.15 -10.73 2.38
CA ARG A 78 8.49 -12.08 2.83
C ARG A 78 9.93 -12.16 3.34
N ARG A 79 10.89 -11.52 2.66
CA ARG A 79 12.30 -11.51 3.10
C ARG A 79 12.49 -10.74 4.40
N ILE A 80 11.87 -9.57 4.55
CA ILE A 80 11.99 -8.72 5.75
C ILE A 80 11.42 -9.42 6.98
N THR A 81 10.36 -10.20 6.79
CA THR A 81 9.70 -11.00 7.82
C THR A 81 10.28 -12.41 7.96
N GLU A 82 11.45 -12.67 7.37
CA GLU A 82 12.15 -13.96 7.45
C GLU A 82 11.30 -15.19 7.02
N GLY A 83 10.34 -14.97 6.12
CA GLY A 83 9.43 -16.00 5.63
C GLY A 83 8.08 -16.07 6.34
N ASP A 84 7.92 -15.35 7.46
CA ASP A 84 6.68 -15.35 8.23
C ASP A 84 5.57 -14.52 7.58
N GLY A 85 5.94 -13.53 6.78
CA GLY A 85 5.03 -12.65 6.07
C GLY A 85 4.49 -13.25 4.78
N TYR A 86 3.22 -12.97 4.52
CA TYR A 86 2.60 -13.15 3.22
C TYR A 86 1.93 -11.85 2.76
N PHE A 87 1.56 -11.81 1.48
CA PHE A 87 0.83 -10.69 0.93
C PHE A 87 -0.33 -11.18 0.06
N HIS A 88 -1.37 -10.35 -0.01
CA HIS A 88 -2.46 -10.51 -0.96
C HIS A 88 -2.54 -9.26 -1.84
N LEU A 89 -2.50 -9.46 -3.16
CA LEU A 89 -2.79 -8.40 -4.11
C LEU A 89 -4.31 -8.23 -4.19
N CYS A 90 -4.83 -7.21 -3.52
CA CYS A 90 -6.24 -6.84 -3.58
C CYS A 90 -6.59 -6.38 -5.01
N ARG A 91 -7.08 -7.31 -5.83
CA ARG A 91 -7.70 -6.99 -7.10
C ARG A 91 -9.12 -6.51 -6.85
N ALA A 92 -9.60 -5.62 -7.72
CA ALA A 92 -11.01 -5.25 -7.72
C ALA A 92 -11.85 -6.50 -7.95
N LYS A 93 -12.60 -6.89 -6.92
CA LYS A 93 -13.73 -7.80 -7.00
C LYS A 93 -14.98 -7.00 -7.39
N ASP A 94 -15.94 -7.65 -8.03
CA ASP A 94 -17.20 -7.00 -8.50
C ASP A 94 -17.99 -6.31 -7.38
N LYS A 95 -17.74 -6.68 -6.12
CA LYS A 95 -18.33 -6.05 -4.94
C LYS A 95 -17.73 -4.70 -4.54
N TYR A 96 -16.59 -4.30 -5.10
CA TYR A 96 -16.01 -2.98 -4.81
C TYR A 96 -16.55 -1.98 -5.83
N PRO A 97 -17.09 -0.84 -5.37
CA PRO A 97 -17.73 0.13 -6.26
C PRO A 97 -16.74 0.87 -7.17
N VAL A 98 -15.44 0.79 -6.88
CA VAL A 98 -14.39 1.54 -7.58
C VAL A 98 -13.19 0.66 -7.92
N ARG A 99 -12.48 1.01 -9.00
CA ARG A 99 -11.24 0.36 -9.44
C ARG A 99 -10.09 1.36 -9.41
N ILE A 100 -8.97 0.97 -8.82
CA ILE A 100 -7.75 1.82 -8.72
C ILE A 100 -6.49 1.14 -9.26
N ASP A 101 -6.65 -0.02 -9.89
CA ASP A 101 -5.58 -0.89 -10.40
C ASP A 101 -5.16 -0.57 -11.85
N HIS A 102 -5.49 0.63 -12.34
CA HIS A 102 -5.19 1.10 -13.69
C HIS A 102 -4.51 2.48 -13.64
N VAL A 103 -3.97 2.93 -14.78
CA VAL A 103 -3.36 4.25 -14.88
C VAL A 103 -4.45 5.33 -14.82
N ILE A 104 -4.38 6.19 -13.81
CA ILE A 104 -5.31 7.31 -13.62
C ILE A 104 -4.66 8.59 -14.14
N HIS A 105 -5.29 9.25 -15.12
CA HIS A 105 -4.81 10.54 -15.61
C HIS A 105 -5.28 11.67 -14.68
N TYR A 106 -4.42 12.64 -14.38
CA TYR A 106 -4.72 13.70 -13.39
C TYR A 106 -5.91 14.60 -13.76
N SER A 107 -6.25 14.68 -15.05
CA SER A 107 -7.41 15.43 -15.55
C SER A 107 -8.72 14.66 -15.44
N ASP A 108 -8.66 13.33 -15.25
CA ASP A 108 -9.84 12.49 -15.06
C ASP A 108 -10.31 12.64 -13.61
N LYS A 109 -11.27 13.54 -13.40
CA LYS A 109 -11.79 13.84 -12.07
C LYS A 109 -12.52 12.65 -11.46
N SER A 110 -13.25 11.88 -12.27
CA SER A 110 -13.98 10.70 -11.81
C SER A 110 -13.02 9.64 -11.28
N ALA A 111 -11.97 9.30 -12.04
CA ALA A 111 -10.99 8.31 -11.60
C ALA A 111 -10.18 8.77 -10.38
N VAL A 112 -9.94 10.08 -10.25
CA VAL A 112 -9.31 10.66 -9.04
C VAL A 112 -10.24 10.58 -7.83
N ASP A 113 -11.55 10.78 -8.00
CA ASP A 113 -12.52 10.65 -6.91
C ASP A 113 -12.71 9.19 -6.49
N ASP A 114 -12.71 8.26 -7.44
CA ASP A 114 -12.67 6.81 -7.18
C ASP A 114 -11.45 6.42 -6.34
N LEU A 115 -10.28 6.98 -6.65
CA LEU A 115 -9.07 6.78 -5.85
C LEU A 115 -9.24 7.34 -4.43
N ARG A 116 -9.79 8.54 -4.27
CA ARG A 116 -10.05 9.13 -2.95
C ARG A 116 -11.03 8.28 -2.14
N TYR A 117 -12.07 7.76 -2.78
CA TYR A 117 -13.04 6.87 -2.17
C TYR A 117 -12.39 5.56 -1.72
N ALA A 118 -11.55 4.95 -2.57
CA ALA A 118 -10.84 3.73 -2.19
C ALA A 118 -9.91 3.95 -0.98
N LEU A 119 -9.19 5.08 -0.95
CA LEU A 119 -8.32 5.44 0.17
C LEU A 119 -9.10 5.72 1.46
N SER A 120 -10.26 6.40 1.38
CA SER A 120 -11.10 6.65 2.54
C SER A 120 -11.69 5.36 3.11
N TYR A 121 -11.98 4.38 2.25
CA TYR A 121 -12.43 3.05 2.67
C TYR A 121 -11.36 2.28 3.45
N LEU A 122 -10.09 2.36 3.04
CA LEU A 122 -8.97 1.78 3.80
C LEU A 122 -8.74 2.49 5.14
N ALA A 123 -9.15 3.75 5.26
CA ALA A 123 -9.03 4.52 6.48
C ALA A 123 -10.18 4.29 7.49
N LYS A 124 -11.14 3.41 7.20
CA LYS A 124 -12.30 3.15 8.08
C LYS A 124 -11.90 2.67 9.48
N GLN A 125 -12.60 3.19 10.48
CA GLN A 125 -12.24 3.06 11.89
C GLN A 125 -12.67 1.73 12.54
N ASP A 126 -13.57 0.98 11.89
CA ASP A 126 -14.23 -0.22 12.45
C ASP A 126 -13.24 -1.36 12.82
N GLN A 127 -11.99 -1.29 12.34
CA GLN A 127 -10.92 -2.26 12.62
C GLN A 127 -9.73 -1.63 13.37
N LYS A 128 -9.98 -0.51 14.05
CA LYS A 128 -8.96 0.37 14.66
C LYS A 128 -9.32 0.76 16.10
N GLU A 129 -9.69 -0.22 16.93
CA GLU A 129 -10.14 -0.04 18.34
C GLU A 129 -9.17 0.79 19.21
N HIS A 130 -7.90 0.92 18.83
CA HIS A 130 -6.88 1.65 19.58
C HIS A 130 -6.16 2.73 18.76
N GLY A 131 -6.89 3.35 17.82
CA GLY A 131 -6.39 4.45 17.00
C GLY A 131 -5.77 4.02 15.67
N ILE A 132 -5.54 5.00 14.79
CA ILE A 132 -5.06 4.78 13.42
C ILE A 132 -3.54 4.90 13.37
N ILE A 133 -2.85 3.79 13.10
CA ILE A 133 -1.41 3.81 12.77
C ILE A 133 -1.30 3.77 11.26
N LEU A 134 -0.77 4.85 10.67
CA LEU A 134 -0.64 5.01 9.22
C LEU A 134 0.68 5.67 8.85
N GLY A 135 1.06 5.54 7.59
CA GLY A 135 2.16 6.28 6.99
C GLY A 135 1.84 6.68 5.55
N ARG A 136 2.36 7.82 5.11
CA ARG A 136 2.19 8.32 3.73
C ARG A 136 3.45 9.02 3.25
N SER A 137 3.73 8.91 1.96
CA SER A 137 4.77 9.73 1.32
C SER A 137 4.37 11.21 1.37
N ARG A 138 5.36 12.10 1.53
CA ARG A 138 5.13 13.53 1.33
C ARG A 138 4.86 13.79 -0.14
N LEU A 139 3.82 14.56 -0.42
CA LEU A 139 3.59 15.07 -1.77
C LEU A 139 4.57 16.23 -1.99
N PRO A 140 5.36 16.23 -3.09
CA PRO A 140 6.14 17.41 -3.45
C PRO A 140 5.19 18.59 -3.68
N GLU A 141 5.63 19.79 -3.31
CA GLU A 141 4.86 21.00 -3.58
C GLU A 141 4.61 21.15 -5.08
N LYS A 142 3.40 21.60 -5.43
CA LYS A 142 3.01 21.79 -6.82
C LYS A 142 3.91 22.88 -7.42
N SER A 143 4.83 22.48 -8.29
CA SER A 143 5.59 23.42 -9.09
C SER A 143 4.68 24.06 -10.14
N ASN A 144 4.77 25.38 -10.31
CA ASN A 144 4.16 26.07 -11.45
C ASN A 144 4.92 25.80 -12.76
N ARG A 145 6.07 25.11 -12.71
CA ARG A 145 6.81 24.70 -13.89
C ARG A 145 6.12 23.49 -14.51
N GLY A 146 5.72 23.62 -15.76
CA GLY A 146 5.29 22.47 -16.56
C GLY A 146 6.40 21.43 -16.67
N ARG A 147 6.04 20.19 -17.00
CA ARG A 147 7.02 19.12 -17.23
C ARG A 147 8.02 19.57 -18.31
N PRO A 148 9.34 19.50 -18.07
CA PRO A 148 10.34 19.78 -19.09
C PRO A 148 10.09 18.87 -20.31
N ARG A 149 9.96 19.49 -21.49
CA ARG A 149 9.94 18.76 -22.76
C ARG A 149 11.40 18.66 -23.21
N HIS A 150 11.91 17.44 -23.33
CA HIS A 150 13.16 17.23 -24.05
C HIS A 150 12.85 17.35 -25.55
N ASN A 151 13.51 18.29 -26.22
CA ASN A 151 13.62 18.32 -27.67
C ASN A 151 14.69 17.32 -28.13
#